data_AF-A0AAW1W9Q4-F1
#
_entry.id   AF-A0AAW1W9Q4-F1
#
_cell.length_a   1.000
_cell.length_b   1.000
_cell.length_c   1.000
_cell.angle_alpha   90.00
_cell.angle_beta   90.00
_cell.angle_gamma   90.00
#
_symmetry.space_group_name_H-M   'P 1'
#
loop_
_entity.id
_entity.type
_entity.pdbx_description
1 polymer ?
#
loop_
_entity_poly.entity_id
_entity_poly.type
_entity_poly.pdbx_seq_one_letter_code
_entity_poly.pdbx_strand_id
1 'polypeptide(L)'
;MWHYEMLDVLCQQELDIALDDKPANMNNAEWAKINLWVCGSIRLCLAKDQKFFVMKETSVKDLWKKLEDQYMFKSAENRLHLKRRLFRFQFQQSISMSEHISDFNKILADLTNL
;
A
#
# COMPACT_ATOMS: atom_id res chain seq x y z
N MET A 1 4.45 -2.09 4.00
CA MET A 1 3.44 -3.02 4.54
C MET A 1 2.12 -2.94 3.79
N TRP A 2 1.44 -1.78 3.74
CA TRP A 2 0.13 -1.61 3.08
C TRP A 2 0.04 -2.17 1.64
N HIS A 3 1.11 -2.04 0.85
CA HIS A 3 1.15 -2.48 -0.55
C HIS A 3 0.95 -3.99 -0.68
N TYR A 4 1.63 -4.79 0.14
CA TYR A 4 1.49 -6.25 0.13
C TYR A 4 0.16 -6.70 0.73
N GLU A 5 -0.31 -6.07 1.79
CA GLU A 5 -1.61 -6.39 2.39
C GLU A 5 -2.76 -6.13 1.40
N MET A 6 -2.70 -5.05 0.63
CA MET A 6 -3.68 -4.77 -0.42
C MET A 6 -3.58 -5.76 -1.57
N LEU A 7 -2.37 -6.15 -1.98
CA LEU A 7 -2.17 -7.19 -2.99
C LEU A 7 -2.78 -8.52 -2.54
N ASP A 8 -2.52 -8.94 -1.29
CA ASP A 8 -3.06 -10.18 -0.74
C ASP A 8 -4.60 -10.17 -0.73
N VAL A 9 -5.23 -9.05 -0.37
CA VAL A 9 -6.68 -8.90 -0.42
C VAL A 9 -7.21 -9.02 -1.85
N LEU A 10 -6.57 -8.38 -2.82
CA LEU A 10 -7.00 -8.43 -4.22
C LEU A 10 -6.80 -9.82 -4.84
N CYS A 11 -5.70 -10.50 -4.52
CA CYS A 11 -5.45 -11.89 -4.92
C CYS A 11 -6.51 -12.83 -4.34
N GLN A 12 -6.88 -12.67 -3.06
CA GLN A 12 -7.97 -13.45 -2.46
C GLN A 12 -9.33 -13.24 -3.13
N GLN A 13 -9.52 -12.09 -3.78
CA GLN A 13 -10.74 -11.75 -4.50
C GLN A 13 -10.68 -12.06 -6.00
N GLU A 14 -9.54 -12.58 -6.50
CA GLU A 14 -9.28 -12.81 -7.92
C GLU A 14 -9.39 -11.51 -8.76
N LEU A 15 -8.95 -10.39 -8.18
CA LEU A 15 -9.07 -9.05 -8.75
C LEU A 15 -7.71 -8.39 -9.06
N ASP A 16 -6.60 -9.07 -8.78
CA ASP A 16 -5.23 -8.57 -8.96
C ASP A 16 -4.91 -8.21 -10.43
N ILE A 17 -5.55 -8.88 -11.40
CA ILE A 17 -5.39 -8.60 -12.84
C ILE A 17 -5.65 -7.14 -13.23
N ALA A 18 -6.44 -6.40 -12.45
CA ALA A 18 -6.80 -5.02 -12.74
C ALA A 18 -5.68 -4.01 -12.44
N LEU A 19 -4.63 -4.44 -11.73
CA LEU A 19 -3.44 -3.63 -11.46
C LEU A 19 -2.55 -3.51 -12.70
N ASP A 20 -2.62 -4.49 -13.61
CA ASP A 20 -1.91 -4.52 -14.87
C ASP A 20 -2.69 -3.86 -16.03
N ASP A 21 -2.12 -3.92 -17.24
CA ASP A 21 -2.80 -3.52 -18.47
C ASP A 21 -3.95 -4.46 -18.83
N LYS A 22 -5.01 -3.89 -19.42
CA LYS A 22 -6.16 -4.66 -19.92
C LYS A 22 -5.67 -5.75 -20.88
N PRO A 23 -6.02 -7.03 -20.66
CA PRO A 23 -5.71 -8.09 -21.61
C PRO A 23 -6.33 -7.84 -22.99
N ALA A 24 -5.62 -8.20 -24.06
CA ALA A 24 -6.06 -7.97 -25.44
C ALA A 24 -7.37 -8.71 -25.78
N ASN A 25 -7.56 -9.89 -25.20
CA ASN A 25 -8.73 -10.76 -25.37
C ASN A 25 -9.95 -10.36 -24.52
N MET A 26 -9.82 -9.39 -23.61
CA MET A 26 -10.89 -9.03 -22.68
C MET A 26 -11.80 -7.92 -23.23
N ASN A 27 -13.12 -8.07 -23.04
CA ASN A 27 -14.10 -7.06 -23.42
C ASN A 27 -13.96 -5.79 -22.56
N ASN A 28 -14.15 -4.61 -23.17
CA ASN A 28 -14.15 -3.32 -22.47
C ASN A 28 -15.19 -3.22 -21.36
N ALA A 29 -16.39 -3.78 -21.56
CA ALA A 29 -17.45 -3.74 -20.56
C ALA A 29 -17.10 -4.58 -19.31
N GLU A 30 -16.51 -5.76 -19.53
CA GLU A 30 -16.04 -6.64 -18.46
C GLU A 30 -14.85 -6.02 -17.72
N TRP A 31 -13.90 -5.45 -18.46
CA TRP A 31 -12.77 -4.73 -17.87
C TRP A 31 -13.21 -3.53 -17.02
N ALA A 32 -14.15 -2.73 -17.51
CA ALA A 32 -14.69 -1.60 -16.76
C ALA A 32 -15.35 -2.04 -15.44
N LYS A 33 -16.03 -3.19 -15.44
CA LYS A 33 -16.64 -3.78 -14.25
C LYS A 33 -15.59 -4.22 -13.23
N ILE A 34 -14.56 -4.93 -13.68
CA ILE A 34 -13.43 -5.36 -12.83
C ILE A 34 -12.73 -4.14 -12.22
N ASN A 35 -12.43 -3.14 -13.04
CA ASN A 35 -11.82 -1.90 -12.58
C ASN A 35 -12.66 -1.23 -11.46
N LEU A 36 -13.98 -1.15 -11.62
CA LEU A 36 -14.86 -0.62 -10.57
C LEU A 36 -14.85 -1.46 -9.29
N TRP A 37 -14.82 -2.78 -9.41
CA TRP A 37 -14.75 -3.70 -8.27
C TRP A 37 -13.46 -3.51 -7.48
N VAL A 38 -12.32 -3.47 -8.15
CA VAL A 38 -11.01 -3.28 -7.52
C VAL A 38 -10.94 -1.91 -6.84
N CYS A 39 -11.39 -0.84 -7.51
CA CYS A 39 -11.50 0.48 -6.89
C CYS A 39 -12.38 0.46 -5.63
N GLY A 40 -13.47 -0.31 -5.64
CA GLY A 40 -14.35 -0.52 -4.49
C GLY A 40 -13.63 -1.26 -3.35
N SER A 41 -13.01 -2.40 -3.65
CA SER A 41 -12.27 -3.22 -2.69
C SER A 41 -11.17 -2.44 -2.00
N ILE A 42 -10.33 -1.71 -2.75
CA ILE A 42 -9.26 -0.89 -2.18
C ILE A 42 -9.85 0.15 -1.22
N ARG A 43 -10.91 0.86 -1.62
CA ARG A 43 -11.58 1.85 -0.75
C ARG A 43 -12.20 1.22 0.49
N LEU A 44 -12.63 -0.04 0.46
CA LEU A 44 -13.20 -0.71 1.62
C LEU A 44 -12.13 -0.97 2.68
N CYS A 45 -10.91 -1.31 2.25
CA CYS A 45 -9.76 -1.60 3.12
C CYS A 45 -9.10 -0.34 3.71
N LEU A 46 -9.39 0.85 3.19
CA LEU A 46 -8.82 2.12 3.69
C LEU A 46 -9.57 2.68 4.91
N ALA A 47 -8.86 3.40 5.78
CA ALA A 47 -9.47 4.17 6.85
C ALA A 47 -10.23 5.41 6.31
N LYS A 48 -11.17 5.96 7.10
CA LYS A 48 -12.10 7.00 6.64
C LYS A 48 -11.40 8.26 6.14
N ASP A 49 -10.36 8.70 6.82
CA ASP A 49 -9.50 9.83 6.47
C ASP A 49 -8.73 9.58 5.17
N GLN A 50 -8.30 8.34 4.93
CA GLN A 50 -7.57 7.95 3.72
C GLN A 50 -8.48 7.88 2.49
N LYS A 51 -9.75 7.47 2.65
CA LYS A 51 -10.72 7.38 1.55
C LYS A 51 -10.93 8.72 0.84
N PHE A 52 -10.90 9.85 1.56
CA PHE A 52 -11.10 11.17 0.96
C PHE A 52 -10.10 11.48 -0.16
N PHE A 53 -8.88 10.97 -0.07
CA PHE A 53 -7.84 11.21 -1.07
C PHE A 53 -8.10 10.48 -2.39
N VAL A 54 -8.75 9.31 -2.35
CA VAL A 54 -8.95 8.41 -3.51
C VAL A 54 -10.41 8.24 -3.92
N MET A 55 -11.34 8.92 -3.25
CA MET A 55 -12.79 8.74 -3.46
C MET A 55 -13.24 9.09 -4.88
N LYS A 56 -12.55 10.01 -5.56
CA LYS A 56 -12.91 10.46 -6.92
C LYS A 56 -12.27 9.62 -8.03
N GLU A 57 -11.31 8.74 -7.72
CA GLU A 57 -10.55 8.02 -8.74
C GLU A 57 -11.35 6.87 -9.34
N THR A 58 -11.70 6.94 -10.62
CA THR A 58 -12.51 5.90 -11.28
C THR A 58 -11.66 4.80 -11.93
N SER A 59 -10.35 4.95 -11.91
CA SER A 59 -9.37 4.07 -12.56
C SER A 59 -8.51 3.42 -11.49
N VAL A 60 -8.34 2.09 -11.56
CA VAL A 60 -7.50 1.34 -10.63
C VAL A 60 -6.08 1.85 -10.67
N LYS A 61 -5.56 2.11 -11.88
CA LYS A 61 -4.20 2.61 -12.07
C LYS A 61 -3.98 3.96 -11.40
N ASP A 62 -4.92 4.89 -11.61
CA ASP A 62 -4.81 6.23 -11.02
C ASP A 62 -4.98 6.19 -9.51
N LEU A 63 -5.89 5.35 -9.01
CA LEU A 63 -6.11 5.12 -7.60
C LEU A 63 -4.86 4.53 -6.93
N TRP A 64 -4.30 3.47 -7.51
CA TRP A 64 -3.11 2.78 -7.00
C TRP A 64 -1.91 3.72 -6.98
N LYS A 65 -1.65 4.40 -8.10
CA LYS A 65 -0.59 5.40 -8.22
C LYS A 65 -0.73 6.51 -7.18
N LYS A 66 -1.94 6.98 -6.91
CA LYS A 66 -2.15 8.03 -5.90
C LYS A 66 -1.84 7.56 -4.48
N LEU A 67 -2.12 6.28 -4.17
CA LEU A 67 -1.71 5.67 -2.92
C LEU A 67 -0.19 5.52 -2.84
N GLU A 68 0.46 5.08 -3.91
CA GLU A 68 1.92 5.06 -4.00
C GLU A 68 2.50 6.47 -3.83
N ASP A 69 1.96 7.48 -4.48
CA ASP A 69 2.45 8.85 -4.36
C ASP A 69 2.32 9.38 -2.91
N GLN A 70 1.22 9.05 -2.24
CA GLN A 70 0.96 9.51 -0.88
C GLN A 70 1.79 8.77 0.17
N TYR A 71 1.95 7.44 0.02
CA TYR A 71 2.52 6.57 1.05
C TYR A 71 3.91 6.04 0.72
N MET A 72 4.28 5.95 -0.56
CA MET A 72 5.62 5.59 -1.03
C MET A 72 6.44 6.82 -1.47
N PHE A 73 5.88 7.74 -2.27
CA PHE A 73 6.64 8.86 -2.89
C PHE A 73 6.96 10.04 -1.97
N LYS A 74 6.42 10.13 -0.76
CA LYS A 74 7.01 11.02 0.28
C LYS A 74 8.42 10.58 0.72
N SER A 75 9.14 9.84 -0.13
CA SER A 75 10.33 9.04 0.10
C SER A 75 11.57 9.84 0.49
N ALA A 76 11.76 11.10 0.12
CA ALA A 76 12.95 11.83 0.60
C ALA A 76 12.85 12.14 2.10
N GLU A 77 11.73 12.73 2.52
CA GLU A 77 11.44 13.01 3.93
C GLU A 77 11.16 11.72 4.70
N ASN A 78 10.46 10.75 4.12
CA ASN A 78 10.15 9.47 4.76
C ASN A 78 11.41 8.61 4.89
N ARG A 79 12.28 8.52 3.88
CA ARG A 79 13.57 7.82 3.96
C ARG A 79 14.52 8.53 4.92
N LEU A 80 14.56 9.86 4.94
CA LEU A 80 15.35 10.60 5.93
C LEU A 80 14.81 10.37 7.34
N HIS A 81 13.49 10.39 7.52
CA HIS A 81 12.82 10.12 8.77
C HIS A 81 13.10 8.68 9.27
N LEU A 82 12.95 7.68 8.41
CA LEU A 82 13.23 6.28 8.71
C LEU A 82 14.72 6.04 8.98
N LYS A 83 15.63 6.63 8.20
CA LYS A 83 17.07 6.59 8.48
C LYS A 83 17.38 7.21 9.85
N ARG A 84 16.81 8.39 10.16
CA ARG A 84 16.96 9.03 11.49
C ARG A 84 16.41 8.16 12.61
N ARG A 85 15.25 7.52 12.41
CA ARG A 85 14.67 6.57 13.38
C ARG A 85 15.59 5.37 13.59
N LEU A 86 16.10 4.77 12.52
CA LEU A 86 17.05 3.65 12.59
C LEU A 86 18.33 4.03 13.34
N PHE A 87 18.94 5.17 13.00
CA PHE A 87 20.16 5.67 13.68
C PHE A 87 19.95 5.96 15.16
N ARG A 88 18.73 6.33 15.55
CA ARG A 88 18.35 6.62 16.94
C ARG A 88 17.71 5.41 17.63
N PHE A 89 17.55 4.28 16.94
CA PHE A 89 16.86 3.12 17.47
C PHE A 89 17.75 2.47 18.53
N GLN A 90 17.25 2.41 19.76
CA GLN A 90 17.94 1.85 20.90
C GLN A 90 16.99 0.98 21.70
N PHE A 91 17.54 -0.04 22.34
CA PHE A 91 16.76 -0.92 23.20
C PHE A 91 16.20 -0.15 24.40
N GLN A 92 14.91 -0.32 24.67
CA GLN A 92 14.24 0.22 25.86
C GLN A 92 13.94 -0.93 26.83
N GLN A 93 14.38 -0.80 28.07
CA GLN A 93 14.18 -1.85 29.10
C GLN A 93 12.71 -2.12 29.43
N SER A 94 11.78 -1.25 28.99
CA SER A 94 10.34 -1.39 29.19
C SER A 94 9.66 -2.36 28.22
N ILE A 95 10.36 -2.83 27.17
CA ILE A 95 9.80 -3.74 26.15
C ILE A 95 10.57 -5.06 26.11
N SER A 96 9.92 -6.12 25.63
CA SER A 96 10.58 -7.41 25.42
C SER A 96 11.59 -7.33 24.25
N MET A 97 12.61 -8.20 24.28
CA MET A 97 13.57 -8.30 23.18
C MET A 97 12.89 -8.70 21.85
N SER A 98 11.84 -9.52 21.91
CA SER A 98 11.05 -9.91 20.74
C SER A 98 10.34 -8.72 20.10
N GLU A 99 9.71 -7.87 20.92
CA GLU A 99 9.09 -6.62 20.44
C GLU A 99 10.12 -5.67 19.84
N HIS A 100 11.28 -5.51 20.50
CA HIS A 100 12.36 -4.68 19.99
C HIS A 100 12.84 -5.14 18.61
N ILE A 101 13.05 -6.45 18.42
CA ILE A 101 13.46 -7.04 17.13
C ILE A 101 12.35 -6.86 16.09
N SER A 102 11.09 -7.05 16.46
CA SER A 102 9.94 -6.84 15.56
C SER A 102 9.90 -5.39 15.07
N ASP A 103 10.04 -4.41 15.95
CA ASP A 103 10.03 -3.00 15.59
C ASP A 103 11.26 -2.59 14.76
N PHE A 104 12.42 -3.17 15.04
CA PHE A 104 13.60 -3.01 14.19
C PHE A 104 13.35 -3.54 12.77
N ASN A 105 12.79 -4.75 12.65
CA ASN A 105 12.48 -5.37 11.37
C ASN A 105 11.42 -4.59 10.59
N LYS A 106 10.45 -3.96 11.26
CA LYS A 106 9.50 -3.04 10.61
C LYS A 106 10.22 -1.86 9.98
N ILE A 107 11.14 -1.21 10.71
CA ILE A 107 11.92 -0.07 10.19
C ILE A 107 12.75 -0.49 8.97
N LEU A 108 13.37 -1.68 9.01
CA LEU A 108 14.12 -2.21 7.87
C LEU A 108 13.21 -2.51 6.67
N ALA A 109 12.09 -3.19 6.90
CA ALA A 109 11.11 -3.49 5.86
C ALA A 109 10.56 -2.21 5.21
N ASP A 110 10.28 -1.17 5.98
CA ASP A 110 9.83 0.12 5.45
C ASP A 110 10.94 0.83 4.66
N LEU A 111 12.21 0.67 5.03
CA LEU A 111 13.36 1.20 4.27
C LEU A 111 13.64 0.44 2.98
N THR A 112 13.35 -0.86 2.91
CA THR A 112 13.52 -1.68 1.69
C THR A 112 12.34 -1.55 0.71
N ASN A 113 11.16 -1.23 1.22
CA ASN A 113 9.93 -1.06 0.43
C ASN A 113 9.72 0.39 -0.09
N LEU A 114 10.76 1.22 -0.04
CA LEU A 114 10.77 2.64 -0.45
C LEU A 114 11.47 2.86 -1.78
#